data_AF-A0A2V7U7N3-F1
#
_entry.id   AF-A0A2V7U7N3-F1
#
_cell.length_a   1.000
_cell.length_b   1.000
_cell.length_c   1.000
_cell.angle_alpha   90.00
_cell.angle_beta   90.00
_cell.angle_gamma   90.00
#
_symmetry.space_group_name_H-M   'P 1'
#
loop_
_entity.id
_entity.type
_entity.pdbx_description
1 polymer ?
#
loop_
_entity_poly.entity_id
_entity_poly.type
_entity_poly.pdbx_seq_one_letter_code
_entity_poly.pdbx_strand_id
1 'polypeptide(L)'
;MADERIIYNGVEVVAWWPERIEAAQFVTEYEFEDGEYARVRYGDEERPWPPGACHDCAVLRGQYHVPGCDAEECPRCHGQAIGCDCPHGDDEPLAGKES
;
A
#
# COMPACT_ATOMS: atom_id res chain seq x y z
N MET A 1 22.20 15.79 -3.98
CA MET A 1 22.44 14.82 -5.08
C MET A 1 21.06 14.28 -5.43
N ALA A 2 20.65 14.30 -6.70
CA ALA A 2 19.39 13.66 -7.08
C ALA A 2 19.63 12.15 -7.16
N ASP A 3 18.71 11.35 -6.63
CA ASP A 3 18.72 9.90 -6.79
C ASP A 3 18.67 9.50 -8.27
N GLU A 4 19.41 8.45 -8.63
CA GLU A 4 19.40 7.88 -9.99
C GLU A 4 17.99 7.37 -10.34
N ARG A 5 17.56 7.60 -11.58
CA ARG A 5 16.24 7.23 -12.09
C ARG A 5 16.37 6.11 -13.12
N ILE A 6 15.48 5.12 -13.03
CA ILE A 6 15.43 3.95 -13.91
C ILE A 6 14.00 3.72 -14.41
N ILE A 7 13.87 3.00 -15.52
CA ILE A 7 12.56 2.51 -15.98
C ILE A 7 12.32 1.11 -15.38
N TYR A 8 11.27 0.99 -14.57
CA TYR A 8 10.82 -0.27 -13.97
C TYR A 8 9.33 -0.46 -14.27
N ASN A 9 8.95 -1.63 -14.78
CA ASN A 9 7.58 -1.91 -15.25
C ASN A 9 7.00 -0.86 -16.22
N GLY A 10 7.86 -0.17 -16.98
CA GLY A 10 7.47 0.90 -17.90
C GLY A 10 7.22 2.26 -17.25
N VAL A 11 7.48 2.41 -15.94
CA VAL A 11 7.37 3.66 -15.18
C VAL A 11 8.75 4.12 -14.73
N GLU A 12 9.00 5.42 -14.75
CA GLU A 12 10.26 5.98 -14.23
C GLU A 12 10.23 6.11 -12.71
N VAL A 13 11.12 5.39 -12.04
CA VAL A 13 11.26 5.37 -10.57
C VAL A 13 12.70 5.63 -10.15
N VAL A 14 12.93 5.91 -8.87
CA VAL A 14 14.30 5.94 -8.32
C VAL A 14 14.90 4.54 -8.28
N ALA A 15 16.22 4.42 -8.42
CA ALA A 15 16.92 3.14 -8.59
C ALA A 15 16.68 2.12 -7.45
N TRP A 16 16.44 2.59 -6.22
CA TRP A 16 16.14 1.74 -5.06
C TRP A 16 14.64 1.40 -4.91
N TRP A 17 13.75 1.98 -5.72
CA TRP A 17 12.30 1.75 -5.61
C TRP A 17 11.88 0.28 -5.84
N PRO A 18 12.47 -0.47 -6.79
CA PRO A 18 12.13 -1.88 -6.98
C PRO A 18 12.30 -2.72 -5.71
N GLU A 19 13.29 -2.44 -4.88
CA GLU A 19 13.49 -3.15 -3.59
C GLU A 19 12.31 -2.94 -2.64
N ARG A 20 11.69 -1.74 -2.66
CA ARG A 20 10.46 -1.48 -1.89
C ARG A 20 9.25 -2.19 -2.46
N ILE A 21 9.15 -2.29 -3.79
CA ILE A 21 8.10 -3.08 -4.44
C ILE A 21 8.20 -4.54 -4.01
N GLU A 22 9.41 -5.11 -4.02
CA GLU A 22 9.67 -6.48 -3.56
C GLU A 22 9.33 -6.65 -2.07
N ALA A 23 9.81 -5.75 -1.21
CA ALA A 23 9.50 -5.78 0.23
C ALA A 23 7.99 -5.74 0.49
N ALA A 24 7.25 -4.93 -0.27
CA ALA A 24 5.81 -4.82 -0.13
C ALA A 24 5.06 -6.13 -0.44
N GLN A 25 5.65 -7.04 -1.21
CA GLN A 25 5.02 -8.34 -1.51
C GLN A 25 5.01 -9.28 -0.30
N PHE A 26 5.83 -9.01 0.72
CA PHE A 26 5.88 -9.79 1.96
C PHE A 26 4.94 -9.26 3.05
N VAL A 27 4.37 -8.06 2.86
CA VAL A 27 3.34 -7.50 3.76
C VAL A 27 1.99 -7.81 3.12
N THR A 28 1.32 -8.86 3.58
CA THR A 28 0.14 -9.40 2.87
C THR A 28 -1.19 -9.07 3.52
N GLU A 29 -1.18 -8.51 4.72
CA GLU A 29 -2.34 -8.33 5.59
C GLU A 29 -2.32 -6.94 6.26
N TYR A 30 -3.50 -6.43 6.58
CA TYR A 30 -3.72 -5.35 7.54
C TYR A 30 -4.37 -5.90 8.80
N GLU A 31 -3.99 -5.33 9.94
CA GLU A 31 -4.57 -5.65 11.23
C GLU A 31 -5.51 -4.53 11.68
N PHE A 32 -6.76 -4.89 11.93
CA PHE A 32 -7.80 -4.02 12.48
C PHE A 32 -8.27 -4.54 13.83
N GLU A 33 -8.99 -3.73 14.60
CA GLU A 33 -9.52 -4.13 15.92
C GLU A 33 -10.39 -5.41 15.82
N ASP A 34 -11.07 -5.62 14.69
CA ASP A 34 -11.91 -6.78 14.42
C ASP A 34 -11.20 -7.96 13.74
N GLY A 35 -9.89 -7.86 13.48
CA GLY A 35 -9.04 -8.96 13.01
C GLY A 35 -8.10 -8.62 11.86
N GLU A 36 -7.48 -9.66 11.30
CA GLU A 36 -6.56 -9.57 10.16
C GLU A 36 -7.31 -9.71 8.82
N TYR A 37 -7.01 -8.82 7.89
CA TYR A 37 -7.61 -8.77 6.56
C TYR A 37 -6.51 -8.84 5.51
N ALA A 38 -6.62 -9.78 4.57
CA ALA A 38 -5.71 -9.82 3.43
C ALA A 38 -5.78 -8.51 2.64
N ARG A 39 -4.63 -7.91 2.33
CA ARG A 39 -4.54 -6.71 1.50
C ARG A 39 -5.13 -6.98 0.12
N VAL A 40 -5.60 -5.94 -0.54
CA VAL A 40 -6.11 -6.04 -1.91
C VAL A 40 -4.95 -5.89 -2.89
N ARG A 41 -4.82 -6.83 -3.82
CA ARG A 41 -3.80 -6.79 -4.88
C ARG A 41 -4.20 -5.79 -5.96
N TYR A 42 -3.22 -5.23 -6.64
CA TYR A 42 -3.49 -4.35 -7.76
C TYR A 42 -4.24 -5.07 -8.87
N GLY A 43 -5.38 -4.52 -9.28
CA GLY A 43 -6.31 -5.08 -10.24
C GLY A 43 -7.48 -5.87 -9.65
N ASP A 44 -7.46 -6.18 -8.34
CA ASP A 44 -8.52 -6.91 -7.63
C ASP A 44 -9.39 -5.98 -6.75
N GLU A 45 -9.13 -4.67 -6.78
CA GLU A 45 -9.91 -3.64 -6.06
C GLU A 45 -11.34 -3.49 -6.60
N GLU A 46 -12.26 -3.00 -5.74
CA GLU A 46 -13.63 -2.71 -6.16
C GLU A 46 -13.66 -1.63 -7.24
N ARG A 47 -12.79 -0.63 -7.12
CA ARG A 47 -12.62 0.40 -8.14
C ARG A 47 -11.73 -0.12 -9.26
N PRO A 48 -12.24 -0.22 -10.51
CA PRO A 48 -11.44 -0.70 -11.62
C PRO A 48 -10.34 0.31 -11.97
N TRP A 49 -9.10 -0.16 -12.01
CA TRP A 49 -7.96 0.59 -12.52
C TRP A 49 -7.74 0.34 -14.01
N PRO A 50 -7.12 1.29 -14.75
CA PRO A 50 -6.71 1.07 -16.13
C PRO A 50 -5.71 -0.09 -16.26
N PRO A 51 -5.52 -0.64 -17.47
CA PRO A 51 -4.48 -1.64 -17.71
C PRO A 51 -3.08 -1.02 -17.56
N GLY A 52 -2.08 -1.84 -17.24
CA GLY A 52 -0.70 -1.40 -17.03
C GLY A 52 -0.23 -1.55 -15.59
N ALA A 53 0.88 -0.92 -15.25
CA ALA A 53 1.37 -0.80 -13.87
C ALA A 53 0.54 0.23 -13.08
N CYS A 54 0.57 0.14 -11.76
CA CYS A 54 -0.01 1.16 -10.89
C CYS A 54 0.64 2.52 -11.18
N HIS A 55 -0.18 3.56 -11.30
CA HIS A 55 0.28 4.90 -11.67
C HIS A 55 1.11 5.58 -10.58
N ASP A 56 0.93 5.16 -9.32
CA ASP A 56 1.61 5.75 -8.17
C ASP A 56 2.85 4.93 -7.77
N CYS A 57 2.68 3.62 -7.49
CA CYS A 57 3.77 2.80 -6.97
C CYS A 57 4.44 1.85 -7.98
N ALA A 58 3.98 1.81 -9.24
CA ALA A 58 4.53 1.01 -10.36
C ALA A 58 4.46 -0.53 -10.23
N VAL A 59 3.63 -1.07 -9.33
CA VAL A 59 3.38 -2.51 -9.23
C VAL A 59 2.54 -3.03 -10.41
N LEU A 60 2.74 -4.28 -10.79
CA LEU A 60 1.94 -4.96 -11.81
C LEU A 60 0.68 -5.58 -11.20
N ARG A 61 -0.30 -5.89 -12.06
CA ARG A 61 -1.53 -6.57 -11.62
C ARG A 61 -1.22 -7.89 -10.92
N GLY A 62 -1.93 -8.16 -9.82
CA GLY A 62 -1.72 -9.30 -8.95
C GLY A 62 -0.62 -9.12 -7.90
N GLN A 63 0.12 -8.01 -7.91
CA GLN A 63 1.07 -7.66 -6.85
C GLN A 63 0.38 -6.81 -5.78
N TYR A 64 0.89 -6.85 -4.54
CA TYR A 64 0.50 -5.91 -3.50
C TYR A 64 1.12 -4.54 -3.77
N HIS A 65 0.37 -3.47 -3.49
CA HIS A 65 0.85 -2.11 -3.56
C HIS A 65 2.00 -1.86 -2.57
N VAL A 66 2.82 -0.85 -2.83
CA VAL A 66 3.77 -0.35 -1.82
C VAL A 66 2.97 0.38 -0.73
N PRO A 67 3.17 0.11 0.58
CA PRO A 67 2.47 0.82 1.63
C PRO A 67 2.59 2.34 1.49
N GLY A 68 1.45 3.03 1.54
CA GLY A 68 1.33 4.46 1.25
C GLY A 68 1.04 4.77 -0.22
N CYS A 69 0.66 3.77 -1.03
CA CYS A 69 0.20 3.99 -2.40
C CYS A 69 -1.19 4.64 -2.43
N ASP A 70 -1.38 5.66 -3.28
CA ASP A 70 -2.65 6.36 -3.45
C ASP A 70 -3.74 5.47 -4.10
N ALA A 71 -3.34 4.42 -4.79
CA ALA A 71 -4.26 3.48 -5.43
C ALA A 71 -4.64 2.28 -4.55
N GLU A 72 -3.98 2.09 -3.40
CA GLU A 72 -4.23 0.93 -2.55
C GLU A 72 -5.60 1.04 -1.87
N GLU A 73 -6.40 -0.02 -1.98
CA GLU A 73 -7.71 -0.14 -1.36
C GLU A 73 -7.60 -0.77 0.03
N CYS A 74 -8.27 -0.17 1.02
CA CYS A 74 -8.42 -0.75 2.35
C CYS A 74 -9.30 -2.00 2.25
N PRO A 75 -8.83 -3.18 2.67
CA PRO A 75 -9.59 -4.42 2.54
C PRO A 75 -10.80 -4.51 3.49
N ARG A 76 -10.93 -3.57 4.44
CA ARG A 76 -12.02 -3.52 5.40
C ARG A 76 -13.19 -2.64 4.96
N CYS A 77 -12.90 -1.43 4.47
CA CYS A 77 -13.93 -0.46 4.10
C CYS A 77 -14.00 -0.16 2.59
N HIS A 78 -13.09 -0.71 1.79
CA HIS A 78 -12.96 -0.47 0.35
C HIS A 78 -12.67 1.00 -0.03
N GLY A 79 -12.28 1.82 0.95
CA GLY A 79 -11.76 3.17 0.75
C GLY A 79 -10.26 3.18 0.42
N GLN A 80 -9.67 4.37 0.31
CA GLN A 80 -8.24 4.53 0.10
C GLN A 80 -7.46 4.14 1.37
N ALA A 81 -6.47 3.24 1.27
CA ALA A 81 -5.74 2.71 2.41
C ALA A 81 -4.93 3.78 3.16
N ILE A 82 -4.20 4.66 2.46
CA ILE A 82 -3.35 5.69 3.09
C ILE A 82 -4.14 6.71 3.92
N GLY A 83 -5.44 6.89 3.64
CA GLY A 83 -6.34 7.79 4.35
C GLY A 83 -7.46 7.07 5.09
N CYS A 84 -7.28 5.80 5.43
CA CYS A 84 -8.33 4.99 6.04
C CYS A 84 -8.47 5.28 7.54
N ASP A 85 -9.70 5.59 7.99
CA ASP A 85 -10.05 5.80 9.40
C ASP A 85 -10.64 4.54 10.08
N CYS A 86 -10.38 3.33 9.55
CA CYS A 86 -10.79 2.10 10.24
C CYS A 86 -10.01 1.96 11.56
N PRO A 87 -10.64 1.44 12.64
CA PRO A 87 -9.94 1.18 13.90
C PRO A 87 -8.89 0.09 13.69
N HIS A 88 -7.61 0.43 13.91
CA HIS A 88 -6.49 -0.50 13.78
C HIS A 88 -6.27 -1.27 15.09
N GLY A 89 -5.63 -2.44 15.02
CA GLY A 89 -5.54 -3.43 16.11
C GLY A 89 -4.92 -2.96 17.43
N ASP A 90 -4.20 -1.84 17.47
CA ASP A 90 -3.70 -1.23 18.71
C ASP A 90 -3.54 0.29 18.56
N ASP A 91 -4.57 1.03 18.99
CA ASP A 91 -4.39 2.34 19.63
C ASP A 91 -4.06 2.08 21.12
N GLU A 92 -2.94 1.43 21.43
CA GLU A 92 -2.32 1.61 22.75
C GLU A 92 -1.56 2.95 22.69
N PRO A 93 -2.09 4.04 23.29
CA PRO A 93 -1.31 5.26 23.42
C PRO A 93 -0.07 4.88 24.24
N LEU A 94 1.11 5.02 23.63
CA LEU A 94 2.39 5.00 24.34
C LEU A 94 2.34 6.08 25.44
N ALA A 95 1.93 5.67 26.63
CA ALA A 95 2.00 6.35 27.92
C ALA A 95 1.95 7.90 27.92
N GLY A 96 0.80 8.43 28.36
CA GLY A 96 0.78 9.47 29.38
C GLY A 96 0.84 10.93 28.92
N LYS A 97 -0.31 11.60 29.00
CA LYS A 97 -0.47 12.85 29.77
C LYS A 97 -1.89 12.92 30.33
N GLU A 98 -2.05 12.42 31.55
CA GLU A 98 -3.11 12.89 32.45
C GLU A 98 -3.05 14.43 32.62
N SER A 99 -4.22 15.07 32.66
CA SER A 99 -4.42 16.46 33.12
C SER A 99 -4.89 16.47 34.56
#